data_AF-A0AA37W9W9-F1
#
_entry.id   AF-A0AA37W9W9-F1
#
_cell.length_a   1.000
_cell.length_b   1.000
_cell.length_c   1.000
_cell.angle_alpha   90.00
_cell.angle_beta   90.00
_cell.angle_gamma   90.00
#
_symmetry.space_group_name_H-M   'P 1'
#
loop_
_entity.id
_entity.type
_entity.pdbx_description
1 polymer ?
#
loop_
_entity_poly.entity_id
_entity_poly.type
_entity_poly.pdbx_seq_one_letter_code
_entity_poly.pdbx_strand_id
1 'polypeptide(L)' 'MNTKLHAITDQNGRPLSFFITSGQVSDYTGAAALLDSLSMAQWMLAGRG' A
#
# COMPACT_ATOMS: atom_id res chain seq x y z
N MET A 1 9.16 -14.03 13.49
CA MET A 1 8.72 -12.65 13.21
C MET A 1 8.27 -12.60 11.75
N ASN A 2 7.00 -12.31 11.47
CA ASN A 2 6.50 -12.22 10.09
C ASN A 2 6.50 -10.76 9.66
N THR A 3 6.73 -10.49 8.38
CA THR A 3 6.63 -9.18 7.75
C THR A 3 5.72 -9.27 6.52
N LYS A 4 5.11 -8.16 6.13
CA LYS A 4 4.27 -8.05 4.95
C LYS A 4 4.83 -6.95 4.05
N LEU A 5 4.90 -7.22 2.75
CA LEU A 5 5.32 -6.28 1.74
C LEU A 5 4.10 -5.79 0.96
N HIS A 6 3.91 -4.48 0.95
CA HIS A 6 2.86 -3.82 0.18
C HIS A 6 3.51 -3.06 -0.97
N ALA A 7 2.93 -3.16 -2.16
CA ALA A 7 3.42 -2.49 -3.36
C ALA A 7 2.34 -1.57 -3.93
N ILE A 8 2.73 -0.36 -4.30
CA ILE A 8 1.94 0.52 -5.16
C ILE A 8 2.42 0.30 -6.57
N THR A 9 1.49 0.13 -7.52
CA THR A 9 1.83 -0.03 -8.93
C THR A 9 1.10 0.97 -9.81
N ASP A 10 1.67 1.29 -10.97
CA ASP A 10 0.94 1.97 -12.04
C ASP A 10 -0.12 1.04 -12.65
N GLN A 11 -0.89 1.57 -13.61
CA GLN A 11 -1.93 0.82 -14.33
C GLN A 11 -1.40 -0.38 -15.15
N ASN A 12 -0.09 -0.45 -15.40
CA ASN A 12 0.57 -1.54 -16.10
C ASN A 12 1.20 -2.55 -15.13
N GLY A 13 0.98 -2.39 -13.82
CA GLY A 13 1.57 -3.24 -12.79
C GLY A 13 3.04 -2.93 -12.49
N ARG A 14 3.58 -1.80 -12.96
CA ARG A 14 4.97 -1.40 -12.65
C ARG A 14 5.03 -0.86 -11.23
N PRO A 15 5.93 -1.37 -10.36
CA PRO A 15 6.02 -0.91 -8.99
C PRO A 15 6.51 0.55 -8.92
N LEU A 16 5.75 1.38 -8.21
CA LEU A 16 6.03 2.78 -7.93
C LEU A 16 6.66 2.95 -6.54
N SER A 17 6.22 2.17 -5.55
CA SER A 17 6.74 2.22 -4.19
C SER A 17 6.46 0.92 -3.42
N PHE A 18 7.26 0.67 -2.38
CA PHE A 18 7.16 -0.50 -1.50
C PHE A 18 7.12 -0.08 -0.03
N PHE A 19 6.31 -0.76 0.76
CA PHE A 19 6.19 -0.56 2.20
C PHE A 19 6.23 -1.89 2.93
N ILE A 20 6.99 -1.94 4.01
CA ILE A 20 7.09 -3.14 4.85
C ILE A 20 6.38 -2.88 6.17
N THR A 21 5.39 -3.70 6.49
CA THR A 21 4.73 -3.67 7.80
C THR A 21 5.06 -4.94 8.58
N SER A 22 4.93 -4.87 9.91
CA SER A 22 4.92 -6.08 10.72
C SER A 22 3.79 -7.01 10.27
N GLY A 23 4.05 -8.31 10.21
CA GLY A 23 3.09 -9.32 9.75
C GLY A 23 1.96 -9.58 10.74
N GLN A 24 1.95 -8.92 11.89
CA GLN A 24 0.80 -8.84 12.79
C GLN A 24 -0.16 -7.71 12.43
N VAL A 25 0.22 -6.80 11.52
CA VAL A 25 -0.65 -5.74 11.02
C VAL A 25 -1.57 -6.32 9.93
N SER A 26 -2.87 -6.07 10.06
CA SER A 26 -3.86 -6.47 9.06
C SER A 26 -3.62 -5.71 7.74
N ASP A 27 -3.98 -6.31 6.61
CA ASP A 27 -3.81 -5.66 5.30
C ASP A 27 -4.65 -4.39 5.18
N TYR A 28 -5.81 -4.33 5.86
CA TYR A 28 -6.64 -3.13 5.94
C TYR A 28 -5.94 -1.99 6.70
N THR A 29 -5.33 -2.29 7.84
CA THR A 29 -4.56 -1.30 8.61
C THR A 29 -3.28 -0.89 7.87
N GLY A 30 -2.62 -1.83 7.20
CA GLY A 30 -1.45 -1.57 6.36
C GLY A 30 -1.80 -0.66 5.17
N ALA A 31 -2.91 -0.93 4.48
CA ALA A 31 -3.42 -0.11 3.38
C ALA A 31 -3.86 1.29 3.83
N ALA A 32 -4.45 1.42 5.02
CA ALA A 32 -4.83 2.71 5.59
C ALA A 32 -3.60 3.58 5.93
N ALA A 33 -2.54 2.99 6.49
CA ALA A 33 -1.27 3.68 6.70
C ALA A 33 -0.60 4.08 5.37
N LEU A 34 -0.76 3.25 4.35
CA LEU A 34 -0.37 3.55 2.97
C LEU A 34 -1.12 4.78 2.45
N LEU A 35 -2.45 4.82 2.59
CA LEU A 35 -3.29 5.96 2.21
C LEU A 35 -2.90 7.27 2.90
N ASP A 36 -2.54 7.23 4.18
CA ASP A 36 -2.06 8.40 4.93
C ASP A 36 -0.74 8.92 4.36
N SER A 37 0.21 8.03 4.05
CA SER A 37 1.46 8.38 3.34
C SER A 37 1.25 8.84 1.89
N LEU A 38 0.14 8.40 1.27
CA LEU A 38 -0.29 8.76 -0.07
C LEU A 38 -1.15 10.01 -0.13
N SER A 39 -1.46 10.66 0.99
CA SER A 39 -2.04 12.01 0.96
C SER A 39 -1.10 13.04 0.29
N MET A 40 0.20 12.74 0.15
CA MET A 40 1.11 13.43 -0.78
C MET A 40 0.96 13.01 -2.27
N ALA A 41 0.43 11.82 -2.54
CA ALA A 41 0.19 11.28 -3.87
C ALA A 41 -1.29 11.50 -4.25
N GLN A 42 -1.60 12.74 -4.61
CA GLN A 42 -2.94 13.31 -4.79
C GLN A 42 -3.98 12.43 -5.56
N TRP A 43 -3.61 11.47 -6.42
CA TRP A 43 -4.55 10.77 -7.32
C TRP A 43 -4.32 9.25 -7.46
N MET A 44 -4.58 8.46 -6.42
CA MET A 44 -4.61 7.00 -6.56
C MET A 44 -6.05 6.46 -6.54
N LEU A 45 -6.47 5.81 -7.64
CA LEU A 45 -7.78 5.15 -7.77
C LEU A 45 -7.77 3.88 -6.92
N ALA A 46 -8.47 3.89 -5.79
CA ALA A 46 -8.67 2.71 -4.97
C ALA A 46 -9.55 1.70 -5.74
N GLY A 47 -8.94 0.64 -6.26
CA GLY A 47 -9.66 -0.47 -6.89
C GLY A 47 -10.60 -1.10 -5.87
N ARG A 48 -11.91 -0.94 -6.07
CA ARG A 48 -12.95 -1.66 -5.35
C ARG A 48 -13.30 -2.91 -6.17
N GLY A 49 -13.03 -4.07 -5.61
CA GLY A 49 -13.43 -5.40 -6.08
C GLY A 49 -13.62 -6.29 -4.86
#